data_AF-A0A6H2F8C1-F1
#
_entry.id   AF-A0A6H2F8C1-F1
#
_cell.length_a   1.000
_cell.length_b   1.000
_cell.length_c   1.000
_cell.angle_alpha   90.00
_cell.angle_beta   90.00
_cell.angle_gamma   90.00
#
_symmetry.space_group_name_H-M   'P 1'
#
loop_
_entity.id
_entity.type
_entity.pdbx_description
1 polymer ?
#
loop_
_entity_poly.entity_id
_entity_poly.type
_entity_poly.pdbx_seq_one_letter_code
_entity_poly.pdbx_strand_id
1 'polypeptide(L)'
;MNNNKYIARIKRATKLRKNLVNNNIRLVVHRTARHIYAQIISANNKVLVTASTLEKCHKKTLLYTGNIKSATLIGQLIAIKAIKKGITKLTFDRSGYKFHGRIKSLAIAARNNGLNF
;
A
#
# COMPACT_ATOMS: atom_id res chain seq x y z
N MET A 1 -3.38 8.92 25.27
CA MET A 1 -3.68 7.52 24.87
C MET A 1 -2.41 6.78 24.46
N ASN A 2 -1.79 6.02 25.36
CA ASN A 2 -0.62 5.18 25.07
C ASN A 2 -1.03 3.90 24.34
N ASN A 3 -1.29 4.01 23.03
CA ASN A 3 -1.66 2.85 22.22
C ASN A 3 -0.39 2.07 21.82
N ASN A 4 0.10 1.21 22.72
CA ASN A 4 1.41 0.54 22.61
C ASN A 4 1.60 -0.19 21.26
N LYS A 5 0.53 -0.77 20.70
CA LYS A 5 0.53 -1.42 19.37
C LYS A 5 0.78 -0.43 18.22
N TYR A 6 0.22 0.77 18.30
CA TYR A 6 0.43 1.83 17.30
C TYR A 6 1.87 2.35 17.35
N ILE A 7 2.39 2.64 18.54
CA ILE A 7 3.77 3.10 18.74
C ILE A 7 4.76 2.04 18.23
N ALA A 8 4.55 0.76 18.57
CA ALA A 8 5.37 -0.35 18.07
C ALA A 8 5.32 -0.52 16.54
N ARG A 9 4.16 -0.24 15.90
CA ARG A 9 4.06 -0.21 14.44
C ARG A 9 4.88 0.94 13.85
N ILE A 10 4.77 2.14 14.41
CA ILE A 10 5.54 3.30 13.95
C ILE A 10 7.03 3.02 14.06
N LYS A 11 7.52 2.53 15.21
CA LYS A 11 8.94 2.17 15.40
C LYS A 11 9.46 1.20 14.33
N ARG A 12 8.66 0.20 13.95
CA ARG A 12 9.01 -0.73 12.85
C ARG A 12 8.99 -0.05 11.48
N ALA A 13 8.02 0.81 11.24
CA ALA A 13 7.91 1.56 9.98
C ALA A 13 9.09 2.53 9.81
N THR A 14 9.47 3.27 10.86
CA THR A 14 10.59 4.20 10.81
C THR A 14 11.91 3.46 10.61
N LYS A 15 12.13 2.33 11.28
CA LYS A 15 13.31 1.47 11.05
C LYS A 15 13.40 1.01 9.59
N LEU A 16 12.31 0.53 9.00
CA LEU A 16 12.27 0.13 7.59
C LEU A 16 12.61 1.32 6.68
N ARG A 17 11.98 2.48 6.93
CA ARG A 17 12.14 3.69 6.12
C ARG A 17 13.55 4.26 6.15
N LYS A 18 14.29 4.11 7.24
CA LYS A 18 15.71 4.47 7.31
C LYS A 18 16.57 3.71 6.30
N ASN A 19 16.19 2.48 5.94
CA ASN A 19 16.91 1.70 4.93
C ASN A 19 16.42 2.00 3.50
N LEU A 20 15.30 2.71 3.35
CA LEU A 20 14.67 3.08 2.08
C LEU A 20 15.04 4.50 1.63
N VAL A 21 16.06 5.13 2.25
CA VAL A 21 16.39 6.56 2.10
C VAL A 21 16.85 6.97 0.70
N ASN A 22 17.18 6.02 -0.17
CA ASN A 22 17.50 6.35 -1.56
C ASN A 22 16.24 6.86 -2.28
N ASN A 23 16.31 8.09 -2.80
CA ASN A 23 15.30 8.95 -3.47
C ASN A 23 14.30 8.27 -4.44
N ASN A 24 13.56 7.29 -3.95
CA ASN A 24 12.71 6.45 -4.76
C ASN A 24 11.26 6.66 -4.39
N ILE A 25 10.42 6.68 -5.43
CA ILE A 25 8.98 6.57 -5.31
C ILE A 25 8.65 5.35 -4.45
N ARG A 26 7.74 5.48 -3.50
CA ARG A 26 7.38 4.42 -2.55
C ARG A 26 5.89 4.08 -2.61
N LEU A 27 5.58 2.79 -2.64
CA LEU A 27 4.23 2.26 -2.46
C LEU A 27 4.01 1.98 -0.97
N VAL A 28 3.23 2.84 -0.33
CA VAL A 28 2.89 2.78 1.10
C VAL A 28 1.55 2.07 1.28
N VAL A 29 1.53 1.06 2.14
CA VAL A 29 0.30 0.31 2.48
C VAL A 29 -0.12 0.58 3.92
N HIS A 30 -1.35 1.03 4.12
CA HIS A 30 -1.97 1.14 5.43
C HIS A 30 -3.18 0.21 5.52
N ARG A 31 -3.26 -0.61 6.58
CA ARG A 31 -4.44 -1.44 6.84
C ARG A 31 -5.03 -1.15 8.20
N THR A 32 -6.35 -1.11 8.23
CA THR A 32 -7.16 -1.16 9.45
C THR A 32 -7.88 -2.50 9.52
N ALA A 33 -8.68 -2.71 10.58
CA ALA A 33 -9.53 -3.88 10.69
C ALA A 33 -10.44 -4.03 9.45
N ARG A 34 -11.09 -2.93 9.05
CA ARG A 34 -12.10 -2.95 7.99
C ARG A 34 -11.60 -2.55 6.61
N HIS A 35 -10.55 -1.72 6.50
CA HIS A 35 -10.16 -1.12 5.23
C HIS A 35 -8.67 -1.31 4.91
N ILE A 36 -8.33 -1.16 3.64
CA ILE A 36 -6.95 -1.07 3.16
C ILE A 36 -6.79 0.13 2.24
N TYR A 37 -5.64 0.78 2.37
CA TYR A 37 -5.26 1.97 1.63
C TYR A 37 -3.87 1.73 1.05
N ALA A 38 -3.71 2.06 -0.22
CA ALA A 38 -2.45 2.05 -0.93
C ALA A 38 -2.19 3.43 -1.52
N GLN A 39 -0.99 3.94 -1.33
CA GLN A 39 -0.58 5.24 -1.84
C GLN A 39 0.80 5.13 -2.45
N ILE A 40 1.00 5.76 -3.61
CA ILE A 40 2.31 5.95 -4.21
C ILE A 40 2.74 7.38 -3.91
N ILE A 41 3.88 7.52 -3.24
CA ILE A 41 4.40 8.79 -2.75
C ILE A 41 5.74 9.06 -3.43
N SER A 42 5.95 10.29 -3.92
CA SER A 42 7.22 10.72 -4.49
C SER A 42 8.29 10.95 -3.42
N ALA A 43 9.55 11.10 -3.84
CA ALA A 43 10.65 11.47 -2.94
C ALA A 43 10.36 12.77 -2.15
N ASN A 44 9.63 13.70 -2.76
CA ASN A 44 9.24 14.98 -2.16
C ASN A 44 7.96 14.87 -1.30
N ASN A 45 7.60 13.67 -0.85
CA ASN A 45 6.41 13.38 -0.04
C ASN A 45 5.06 13.76 -0.69
N LYS A 46 5.01 13.99 -2.01
CA LYS A 46 3.75 14.24 -2.72
C LYS A 46 3.06 12.93 -3.07
N VAL A 47 1.75 12.86 -2.87
CA VAL A 47 0.95 11.69 -3.25
C VAL A 47 0.70 11.71 -4.75
N LEU A 48 1.23 10.72 -5.47
CA LEU A 48 1.08 10.60 -6.92
C LEU A 48 -0.16 9.81 -7.29
N VAL A 49 -0.42 8.71 -6.59
CA VAL A 49 -1.54 7.80 -6.88
C VAL A 49 -2.11 7.26 -5.57
N THR A 50 -3.43 7.12 -5.50
CA THR A 50 -4.12 6.48 -4.39
C THR A 50 -5.08 5.40 -4.88
N ALA A 51 -5.22 4.36 -4.06
CA ALA A 51 -6.26 3.36 -4.18
C ALA A 51 -6.73 2.97 -2.78
N SER A 52 -8.04 2.93 -2.55
CA SER A 52 -8.58 2.47 -1.27
C SER A 52 -9.91 1.75 -1.45
N THR A 53 -10.24 0.90 -0.48
CA THR A 53 -11.53 0.22 -0.44
C THR A 53 -12.72 1.16 -0.20
N LEU A 54 -12.47 2.43 0.09
CA LEU A 54 -13.50 3.46 0.33
C LEU A 54 -13.89 4.23 -0.94
N GLU A 55 -13.12 4.10 -2.02
CA GLU A 55 -13.45 4.78 -3.28
C GLU A 55 -14.82 4.30 -3.80
N LYS A 56 -15.64 5.26 -4.25
CA LYS A 56 -17.05 5.03 -4.66
C LYS A 56 -17.16 3.93 -5.73
N CYS A 57 -16.17 3.84 -6.62
CA CYS A 57 -16.09 2.85 -7.68
C CYS A 57 -16.06 1.39 -7.18
N HIS A 58 -15.67 1.14 -5.92
CA HIS A 58 -15.44 -0.22 -5.39
C HIS A 58 -16.43 -0.61 -4.29
N LYS A 59 -17.24 0.33 -3.80
CA LYS A 59 -18.24 0.05 -2.76
C LYS A 59 -19.30 -0.96 -3.20
N LYS A 60 -19.65 -0.99 -4.49
CA LYS A 60 -20.66 -1.92 -5.03
C LYS A 60 -20.11 -3.32 -5.29
N THR A 61 -18.81 -3.45 -5.53
CA THR A 61 -18.15 -4.70 -5.93
C THR A 61 -17.63 -5.52 -4.76
N LEU A 62 -17.45 -4.91 -3.58
CA LEU A 62 -16.86 -5.55 -2.40
C LEU A 62 -17.89 -5.69 -1.29
N LEU A 63 -18.34 -6.92 -1.05
CA LEU A 63 -19.16 -7.27 0.13
C LEU A 63 -18.40 -7.05 1.45
N TYR A 64 -17.08 -7.28 1.45
CA TYR A 64 -16.22 -7.07 2.60
C TYR A 64 -14.86 -6.49 2.22
N THR A 65 -14.42 -5.46 2.94
CA THR A 65 -13.25 -4.64 2.60
C THR A 65 -11.99 -4.96 3.42
N GLY A 66 -12.10 -5.89 4.38
CA GLY A 66 -11.04 -6.24 5.32
C GLY A 66 -10.29 -7.53 5.03
N ASN A 67 -10.52 -8.17 3.87
CA ASN A 67 -10.01 -9.51 3.53
C ASN A 67 -8.87 -9.48 2.49
N ILE A 68 -8.40 -10.68 2.11
CA ILE A 68 -7.35 -10.88 1.10
C ILE A 68 -7.84 -10.45 -0.30
N LYS A 69 -9.09 -10.77 -0.65
CA LYS A 69 -9.70 -10.43 -1.96
C LYS A 69 -9.77 -8.93 -2.22
N SER A 70 -10.12 -8.14 -1.21
CA SER A 70 -10.09 -6.67 -1.31
C SER A 70 -8.67 -6.14 -1.44
N ALA A 71 -7.70 -6.73 -0.73
CA ALA A 71 -6.30 -6.33 -0.84
C ALA A 71 -5.70 -6.65 -2.22
N THR A 72 -6.06 -7.77 -2.85
CA THR A 72 -5.65 -8.07 -4.22
C THR A 72 -6.24 -7.08 -5.22
N LEU A 73 -7.55 -6.78 -5.12
CA LEU A 73 -8.20 -5.79 -5.98
C LEU A 73 -7.49 -4.42 -5.89
N ILE A 74 -7.22 -3.93 -4.68
CA ILE A 74 -6.52 -2.65 -4.47
C ILE A 74 -5.08 -2.69 -5.04
N GLY A 75 -4.39 -3.83 -4.95
CA GLY A 75 -3.08 -4.03 -5.56
C GLY A 75 -3.09 -3.95 -7.09
N GLN A 76 -4.11 -4.52 -7.73
CA GLN A 76 -4.30 -4.41 -9.20
C GLN A 76 -4.57 -2.95 -9.60
N LEU A 77 -5.50 -2.30 -8.89
CA LEU A 77 -5.93 -0.95 -9.20
C LEU A 77 -4.82 0.08 -9.04
N ILE A 78 -4.02 -0.01 -7.98
CA ILE A 78 -2.91 0.92 -7.78
C ILE A 78 -1.88 0.78 -8.90
N ALA A 79 -1.60 -0.44 -9.36
CA ALA A 79 -0.68 -0.71 -10.45
C ALA A 79 -1.17 -0.13 -11.78
N ILE A 80 -2.44 -0.36 -12.14
CA ILE A 80 -3.04 0.20 -13.36
C ILE A 80 -2.99 1.74 -13.32
N LYS A 81 -3.35 2.36 -12.20
CA LYS A 81 -3.28 3.82 -12.05
C LYS A 81 -1.84 4.35 -12.10
N ALA A 82 -0.86 3.60 -11.59
CA ALA A 82 0.55 3.96 -11.62
C ALA A 82 1.14 3.91 -13.03
N ILE A 83 0.86 2.85 -13.79
CA ILE A 83 1.30 2.68 -15.17
C ILE A 83 0.72 3.78 -16.06
N LYS A 84 -0.56 4.14 -15.86
CA LYS A 84 -1.17 5.28 -16.56
C LYS A 84 -0.45 6.62 -16.31
N LYS A 85 0.28 6.74 -15.19
CA LYS A 85 1.13 7.90 -14.88
C LYS A 85 2.60 7.69 -15.22
N GLY A 86 2.97 6.61 -15.91
CA GLY A 86 4.35 6.29 -16.27
C GLY A 86 5.22 5.81 -15.11
N ILE A 87 4.63 5.41 -13.97
CA ILE A 87 5.37 4.96 -12.79
C ILE A 87 5.47 3.43 -12.82
N THR A 88 6.69 2.91 -12.98
CA THR A 88 6.96 1.46 -13.07
C THR A 88 7.89 0.95 -11.97
N LYS A 89 8.98 1.68 -11.69
CA LYS A 89 9.96 1.36 -10.65
C LYS A 89 9.65 2.10 -9.37
N LEU A 90 9.51 1.38 -8.27
CA LEU A 90 9.27 1.97 -6.95
C LEU A 90 9.78 1.04 -5.85
N THR A 91 9.67 1.48 -4.60
CA THR A 91 10.03 0.69 -3.42
C THR A 91 8.77 0.34 -2.63
N PHE A 92 8.72 -0.85 -2.02
CA PHE A 92 7.56 -1.27 -1.24
C PHE A 92 7.69 -0.96 0.24
N ASP A 93 6.85 -0.05 0.74
CA ASP A 93 6.75 0.29 2.15
C ASP A 93 5.55 -0.40 2.82
N ARG A 94 5.84 -1.51 3.51
CA ARG A 94 4.89 -2.26 4.32
C ARG A 94 4.48 -1.58 5.64
N SER A 95 4.90 -0.33 5.91
CA SER A 95 4.44 0.52 7.02
C SER A 95 4.44 -0.12 8.41
N GLY A 96 5.43 -0.98 8.66
CA GLY A 96 5.63 -1.66 9.94
C GLY A 96 4.75 -2.90 10.17
N TYR A 97 3.96 -3.32 9.18
CA TYR A 97 3.23 -4.58 9.24
C TYR A 97 4.07 -5.77 8.75
N LYS A 98 3.73 -6.98 9.18
CA LYS A 98 4.35 -8.22 8.69
C LYS A 98 4.01 -8.43 7.21
N PHE A 99 4.97 -8.90 6.42
CA PHE A 99 4.75 -9.29 5.03
C PHE A 99 4.03 -10.64 4.96
N HIS A 100 2.71 -10.61 5.18
CA HIS A 100 1.86 -11.79 5.22
C HIS A 100 0.41 -11.40 4.88
N GLY A 101 -0.43 -12.39 4.58
CA GLY A 101 -1.86 -12.23 4.31
C GLY A 101 -2.14 -11.09 3.34
N ARG A 102 -2.95 -10.12 3.77
CA ARG A 102 -3.40 -8.95 2.98
C ARG A 102 -2.26 -8.13 2.37
N ILE A 103 -1.12 -8.03 3.05
CA ILE A 103 0.00 -7.20 2.57
C ILE A 103 0.78 -7.93 1.49
N LYS A 104 1.00 -9.23 1.69
CA LYS A 104 1.60 -10.10 0.68
C LYS A 104 0.71 -10.14 -0.57
N SER A 105 -0.60 -10.28 -0.40
CA SER A 105 -1.53 -10.37 -1.54
C SER A 105 -1.62 -9.08 -2.34
N LEU A 106 -1.61 -7.91 -1.67
CA LEU A 106 -1.55 -6.62 -2.35
C LEU A 106 -0.25 -6.46 -3.15
N ALA A 107 0.89 -6.83 -2.54
CA ALA A 107 2.20 -6.72 -3.21
C ALA A 107 2.30 -7.64 -4.43
N ILE A 108 1.86 -8.89 -4.32
CA ILE A 108 1.84 -9.83 -5.46
C ILE A 108 0.92 -9.31 -6.57
N ALA A 109 -0.28 -8.84 -6.22
CA ALA A 109 -1.21 -8.29 -7.21
C ALA A 109 -0.62 -7.05 -7.92
N ALA A 110 0.06 -6.17 -7.19
CA ALA A 110 0.74 -5.02 -7.77
C ALA A 110 1.88 -5.43 -8.73
N ARG A 111 2.70 -6.43 -8.36
CA ARG A 111 3.76 -6.96 -9.22
C ARG A 111 3.23 -7.60 -10.49
N ASN A 112 2.19 -8.43 -10.39
CA ASN A 112 1.57 -9.08 -11.54
C ASN A 112 0.97 -8.09 -12.55
N ASN A 113 0.69 -6.86 -12.12
CA ASN A 113 0.17 -5.79 -12.97
C ASN A 113 1.24 -4.77 -13.36
N GLY A 114 2.52 -5.15 -13.36
CA GLY A 114 3.61 -4.40 -14.01
C GLY A 114 4.36 -3.40 -13.13
N LEU A 115 4.12 -3.36 -11.81
CA LEU A 115 4.96 -2.62 -10.89
C LEU A 115 6.20 -3.42 -10.47
N ASN A 116 7.38 -2.84 -10.62
CA ASN A 116 8.66 -3.46 -10.26
C ASN A 116 9.18 -2.87 -8.94
N PHE A 117 9.25 -3.71 -7.92
CA PHE A 117 9.73 -3.41 -6.56
C PHE A 117 10.01 -4.67 -5.74
#